data_AF-A0A9X9F455-F1
#
_entry.id   AF-A0A9X9F455-F1
#
_cell.length_a   1.000
_cell.length_b   1.000
_cell.length_c   1.000
_cell.angle_alpha   90.00
_cell.angle_beta   90.00
_cell.angle_gamma   90.00
#
_symmetry.space_group_name_H-M   'P 1'
#
loop_
_entity.id
_entity.type
_entity.pdbx_description
1 polymer ?
#
loop_
_entity_poly.entity_id
_entity_poly.type
_entity_poly.pdbx_seq_one_letter_code
_entity_poly.pdbx_strand_id
1 'polypeptide(L)' 'MKYEKLAKDILKHVGGRENINSVIHCITRLRFQLKDEGKANTEVLKSMEDVVTVM' A
#
# COMPACT_ATOMS: atom_id res chain seq x y z
N MET A 1 -4.94 -13.37 -11.04
CA MET A 1 -5.68 -12.11 -10.75
C MET A 1 -6.20 -12.00 -9.29
N LYS A 2 -5.94 -12.96 -8.38
CA LYS A 2 -6.53 -12.97 -7.02
C LYS A 2 -6.23 -11.70 -6.19
N TYR A 3 -5.04 -11.12 -6.36
CA TYR A 3 -4.59 -9.93 -5.60
C TYR A 3 -4.61 -8.64 -6.42
N GLU A 4 -5.13 -8.66 -7.64
CA GLU A 4 -5.07 -7.50 -8.53
C GLU A 4 -6.01 -6.38 -8.05
N LYS A 5 -7.16 -6.76 -7.47
CA LYS A 5 -8.08 -5.83 -6.79
C LYS A 5 -7.41 -5.22 -5.55
N LEU A 6 -6.86 -6.08 -4.68
CA LEU A 6 -6.13 -5.65 -3.50
C LEU A 6 -4.99 -4.68 -3.84
N ALA A 7 -4.19 -4.99 -4.86
CA ALA A 7 -3.11 -4.12 -5.30
C ALA A 7 -3.63 -2.76 -5.79
N LYS A 8 -4.73 -2.71 -6.55
CA LYS A 8 -5.37 -1.46 -7.01
C LYS A 8 -5.91 -0.64 -5.84
N ASP A 9 -6.55 -1.29 -4.88
CA ASP A 9 -7.05 -0.65 -3.66
C ASP A 9 -5.90 -0.09 -2.82
N ILE A 10 -4.83 -0.86 -2.57
CA ILE A 10 -3.63 -0.37 -1.89
C ILE A 10 -3.06 0.84 -2.63
N LEU A 11 -2.91 0.76 -3.95
CA LEU A 11 -2.38 1.86 -4.76
C LEU A 11 -3.22 3.14 -4.64
N LYS A 12 -4.55 3.00 -4.58
CA LYS A 12 -5.47 4.12 -4.38
C LYS A 12 -5.33 4.73 -2.99
N HIS A 13 -5.23 3.90 -1.96
CA HIS A 13 -5.16 4.36 -0.58
C HIS A 13 -3.79 4.91 -0.17
N VAL A 14 -2.69 4.54 -0.84
CA VAL A 14 -1.36 5.15 -0.63
C VAL A 14 -1.18 6.51 -1.34
N GLY A 15 -2.23 7.06 -1.95
CA GLY A 15 -2.19 8.34 -2.67
C GLY A 15 -1.89 8.24 -4.16
N GLY A 16 -2.01 7.04 -4.75
CA GLY A 16 -1.83 6.80 -6.18
C GLY A 16 -0.38 6.56 -6.60
N ARG A 17 -0.18 6.18 -7.86
CA ARG A 17 1.15 5.93 -8.44
C ARG A 17 2.06 7.16 -8.37
N GLU A 18 1.49 8.35 -8.46
CA GLU A 18 2.21 9.62 -8.38
C GLU A 18 2.85 9.87 -7.01
N ASN A 19 2.28 9.29 -5.94
CA ASN A 19 2.78 9.41 -4.58
C ASN A 19 3.81 8.33 -4.21
N ILE A 20 4.10 7.39 -5.10
CA ILE A 20 5.07 6.30 -4.86
C ILE A 20 6.40 6.65 -5.54
N ASN A 21 7.48 6.69 -4.77
CA ASN A 21 8.84 6.79 -5.27
C ASN A 21 9.38 5.43 -5.72
N SER A 22 9.21 4.42 -4.87
CA SER A 22 9.67 3.06 -5.16
C SER A 22 8.85 2.03 -4.39
N VAL A 23 8.87 0.79 -4.86
CA VAL A 23 8.26 -0.36 -4.17
C VAL A 23 9.30 -1.45 -4.06
N ILE A 24 9.49 -1.95 -2.85
CA ILE A 24 10.41 -3.05 -2.56
C ILE A 24 9.61 -4.16 -1.92
N HIS A 25 9.82 -5.40 -2.35
CA HIS A 25 9.19 -6.56 -1.73
C HIS A 25 10.24 -7.51 -1.17
N CYS A 26 9.92 -8.14 -0.05
CA CYS A 26 10.60 -9.33 0.44
C CYS A 26 9.58 -10.48 0.54
N ILE A 27 9.97 -11.60 1.15
CA ILE A 27 9.15 -12.81 1.24
C ILE A 27 7.83 -12.55 2.00
N THR A 28 7.86 -11.65 3.00
CA THR A 28 6.73 -11.42 3.92
C THR A 28 6.27 -9.98 4.01
N ARG A 29 6.94 -9.02 3.36
CA ARG A 29 6.61 -7.60 3.43
C ARG A 29 6.70 -6.91 2.09
N LEU A 30 5.76 -6.01 1.85
CA LEU A 30 5.76 -5.06 0.75
C LEU A 30 6.00 -3.66 1.33
N ARG A 31 7.07 -3.00 0.92
CA ARG A 31 7.48 -1.68 1.41
C ARG A 31 7.26 -0.66 0.30
N PHE A 32 6.42 0.34 0.58
CA PHE A 32 6.21 1.48 -0.29
C PHE A 32 7.06 2.64 0.20
N GLN A 33 7.91 3.18 -0.67
CA GLN A 33 8.56 4.45 -0.42
C GLN A 33 7.65 5.52 -1.01
N LEU A 34 7.00 6.30 -0.14
CA LEU A 34 6.09 7.36 -0.57
C LEU A 34 6.83 8.70 -0.70
N LYS A 35 6.25 9.62 -1.47
CA LYS A 35 6.67 11.02 -1.51
C LYS A 35 6.10 11.80 -0.34
N ASP A 36 4.83 11.53 -0.04
CA ASP A 36 4.08 12.18 1.02
C ASP A 36 3.28 11.12 1.80
N GLU A 37 3.69 10.87 3.04
CA GLU A 37 3.04 9.90 3.93
C GLU A 37 1.68 10.41 4.43
N GLY A 38 1.45 11.72 4.44
CA GLY A 38 0.16 12.31 4.84
C GLY A 38 -0.97 12.03 3.84
N LYS A 39 -0.63 11.66 2.60
CA LYS A 39 -1.60 11.23 1.58
C LYS A 39 -1.95 9.75 1.68
N ALA A 40 -1.24 8.98 2.51
CA ALA A 40 -1.51 7.57 2.71
C ALA A 40 -2.59 7.36 3.77
N ASN A 41 -3.68 6.70 3.38
CA ASN A 41 -4.78 6.33 4.26
C ASN A 41 -4.44 5.05 5.03
N THR A 42 -3.50 5.17 5.97
CA THR A 42 -2.96 4.07 6.76
C THR A 42 -4.03 3.33 7.57
N GLU A 43 -5.08 4.03 8.03
CA GLU A 43 -6.19 3.43 8.76
C GLU A 43 -6.99 2.46 7.87
N VAL A 44 -7.31 2.87 6.64
CA VAL A 44 -8.04 2.01 5.70
C VAL A 44 -7.21 0.81 5.29
N LEU A 45 -5.90 1.01 5.06
CA LEU A 45 -4.98 -0.08 4.73
C LEU A 45 -4.86 -1.10 5.86
N LYS A 46 -4.92 -0.68 7.13
CA LYS A 46 -4.91 -1.58 8.31
C LYS A 46 -6.20 -2.37 8.47
N SER A 47 -7.33 -1.87 7.97
CA SER A 47 -8.63 -2.55 8.04
C SER A 47 -8.89 -3.54 6.91
N MET A 48 -7.97 -3.67 5.94
CA MET A 48 -8.10 -4.65 4.86
C MET A 48 -7.79 -6.06 5.37
N GLU A 49 -8.69 -7.03 5.11
CA GLU A 49 -8.54 -8.43 5.57
C GLU A 49 -7.21 -9.09 5.16
N ASP A 50 -6.69 -8.75 3.98
CA ASP A 50 -5.44 -9.32 3.45
C ASP A 50 -4.17 -8.56 3.90
N VAL A 51 -4.29 -7.49 4.70
CA VAL A 51 -3.16 -6.68 5.17
C VAL A 51 -2.91 -6.93 6.66
N VAL A 52 -1.80 -7.60 6.96
CA VAL A 52 -1.46 -8.01 8.33
C VAL A 52 -1.12 -6.82 9.23
N THR A 53 -0.28 -5.89 8.75
CA THR A 53 0.13 -4.71 9.53
C THR A 53 0.72 -3.64 8.60
N VAL A 54 0.42 -2.36 8.88
CA VAL A 54 1.09 -1.20 8.29
C VAL A 54 1.81 -0.44 9.41
N MET A 55 3.10 -0.15 9.22
CA MET A 55 3.97 0.54 10.16
C MET A 55 4.67 1.70 9.48
#